data_AF-H0EI42-F1
#
_entry.id   AF-H0EI42-F1
#
_cell.length_a   1.000
_cell.length_b   1.000
_cell.length_c   1.000
_cell.angle_alpha   90.00
_cell.angle_beta   90.00
_cell.angle_gamma   90.00
#
_symmetry.space_group_name_H-M   'P 1'
#
loop_
_entity.id
_entity.type
_entity.pdbx_description
1 polymer ?
#
loop_
_entity_poly.entity_id
_entity_poly.type
_entity_poly.pdbx_seq_one_letter_code
_entity_poly.pdbx_strand_id
1 'polypeptide(L)'
;MKFQDITSVLAFAGSALAHGGILSYTIDGKDYISNPYHLSDMTTNGAGDADIPDLTTPSIQRPYYWYPVEDVESSNMTCNYNAISNAPDFHATVPAGGNITAHWTSPEGGIFPYVGLSWRHSHGPMLAYLARCPGDSCANYKPEGAIWFKIAEAGMRPGEKDMTLNSAWWQSEINGYAGYDGEGYHYPAYPEGWSFNLPKRLKKGAYLIRHEIIMTAANPAQFYPNCAQLMVTGEGDKLPAAEVLVAFPGAYKASGK
;
A
#
# COMPACT_ATOMS: atom_id res chain seq x y z
N MET A 1 55.00 13.36 -24.95
CA MET A 1 53.67 12.79 -25.25
C MET A 1 52.99 12.55 -23.90
N LYS A 2 52.07 13.43 -23.48
CA LYS A 2 51.36 13.30 -22.19
C LYS A 2 50.07 12.53 -22.46
N PHE A 3 49.93 11.33 -21.89
CA PHE A 3 48.65 10.64 -21.85
C PHE A 3 47.79 11.33 -20.79
N GLN A 4 46.66 11.91 -21.22
CA GLN A 4 45.61 12.35 -20.30
C GLN A 4 44.66 11.17 -20.11
N ASP A 5 44.65 10.62 -18.90
CA ASP A 5 43.65 9.65 -18.47
C ASP A 5 42.31 10.37 -18.33
N ILE A 6 41.40 10.13 -19.27
CA ILE A 6 40.01 10.57 -19.18
C ILE A 6 39.25 9.48 -18.42
N THR A 7 39.13 9.67 -17.10
CA THR A 7 38.23 8.87 -16.26
C THR A 7 36.80 9.33 -16.53
N SER A 8 36.11 8.65 -17.43
CA SER A 8 34.67 8.83 -17.64
C SER A 8 33.90 8.28 -16.45
N VAL A 9 33.45 9.17 -15.56
CA VAL A 9 32.44 8.83 -14.54
C VAL A 9 31.10 8.71 -15.25
N LEU A 10 30.69 7.48 -15.58
CA LEU A 10 29.32 7.16 -15.96
C LEU A 10 28.43 7.35 -14.73
N ALA A 11 27.85 8.54 -14.59
CA ALA A 11 26.72 8.75 -13.69
C ALA A 11 25.52 8.00 -14.27
N PHE A 12 25.30 6.77 -13.80
CA PHE A 12 24.04 6.07 -14.02
C PHE A 12 22.98 6.78 -13.16
N ALA A 13 22.32 7.78 -13.72
CA ALA A 13 21.07 8.27 -13.16
C ALA A 13 20.03 7.18 -13.41
N GLY A 14 19.98 6.19 -12.50
CA GLY A 14 18.88 5.24 -12.47
C GLY A 14 17.61 6.02 -12.18
N SER A 15 16.74 6.16 -13.17
CA SER A 15 15.37 6.57 -12.95
C SER A 15 14.74 5.53 -12.02
N ALA A 16 14.41 5.94 -10.79
CA ALA A 16 13.68 5.10 -9.85
C ALA A 16 12.26 4.87 -10.40
N LEU A 17 12.07 3.74 -11.09
CA LEU A 17 10.83 3.33 -11.76
C LEU A 17 10.00 2.40 -10.85
N ALA A 18 9.51 2.93 -9.73
CA ALA A 18 8.72 2.16 -8.79
C ALA A 18 7.82 3.05 -7.92
N HIS A 19 6.72 3.54 -8.48
CA HIS A 19 5.65 4.24 -7.75
C HIS A 19 4.35 3.44 -7.82
N GLY A 20 3.49 3.51 -6.80
CA GLY A 20 2.32 2.64 -6.77
C GLY A 20 1.42 2.74 -5.53
N GLY A 21 0.51 1.77 -5.40
CA GLY A 21 -0.42 1.64 -4.28
C GLY A 21 -1.33 0.42 -4.46
N ILE A 22 -2.47 0.40 -3.76
CA ILE A 22 -3.39 -0.75 -3.81
C ILE A 22 -4.43 -0.57 -4.91
N LEU A 23 -4.43 -1.45 -5.91
CA LEU A 23 -5.36 -1.44 -7.04
C LEU A 23 -6.66 -2.20 -6.74
N SER A 24 -6.59 -3.22 -5.91
CA SER A 24 -7.75 -4.01 -5.55
C SER A 24 -7.55 -4.71 -4.21
N TYR A 25 -8.67 -5.19 -3.68
CA TYR A 25 -8.71 -6.04 -2.51
C TYR A 25 -9.51 -7.30 -2.82
N THR A 26 -9.11 -8.42 -2.22
CA THR A 26 -9.98 -9.59 -2.06
C THR A 26 -10.31 -9.70 -0.57
N ILE A 27 -11.58 -9.55 -0.22
CA ILE A 27 -12.05 -9.51 1.18
C ILE A 27 -13.14 -10.56 1.33
N ASP A 28 -12.86 -11.57 2.15
CA ASP A 28 -13.73 -12.73 2.37
C ASP A 28 -14.23 -13.38 1.06
N GLY A 29 -13.32 -13.49 0.07
CA GLY A 29 -13.60 -14.06 -1.25
C GLY A 29 -14.31 -13.13 -2.24
N LYS A 30 -14.55 -11.87 -1.87
CA LYS A 30 -15.13 -10.86 -2.77
C LYS A 30 -14.10 -9.82 -3.20
N ASP A 31 -14.07 -9.55 -4.49
CA ASP A 31 -13.16 -8.55 -5.06
C ASP A 31 -13.75 -7.14 -5.01
N TYR A 32 -12.87 -6.18 -4.71
CA TYR A 32 -13.17 -4.76 -4.64
C TYR A 32 -12.09 -4.00 -5.41
N ILE A 33 -12.50 -3.27 -6.45
CA ILE A 33 -11.58 -2.41 -7.22
C ILE A 33 -11.38 -1.08 -6.48
N SER A 34 -10.11 -0.68 -6.34
CA SER A 34 -9.71 0.59 -5.76
C SER A 34 -9.98 1.76 -6.70
N ASN A 35 -9.94 2.98 -6.15
CA ASN A 35 -10.00 4.22 -6.91
C ASN A 35 -8.65 4.97 -6.84
N PRO A 36 -7.67 4.67 -7.71
CA PRO A 36 -6.42 5.42 -7.76
C PRO A 36 -6.70 6.86 -8.21
N TYR A 37 -6.23 7.85 -7.45
CA TYR A 37 -6.31 9.26 -7.85
C TYR A 37 -5.37 9.49 -9.04
N HIS A 38 -5.73 10.39 -9.96
CA HIS A 38 -4.99 10.72 -11.19
C HIS A 38 -4.86 9.60 -12.25
N LEU A 39 -5.93 8.85 -12.51
CA LEU A 39 -6.04 8.06 -13.75
C LEU A 39 -5.81 8.94 -15.01
N SER A 40 -6.02 10.25 -14.93
CA SER A 40 -5.67 11.24 -15.96
C SER A 40 -4.16 11.44 -16.19
N ASP A 41 -3.27 11.22 -15.22
CA ASP A 41 -1.82 11.26 -15.50
C ASP A 41 -1.33 9.91 -16.06
N MET A 42 -2.23 8.93 -16.24
CA MET A 42 -1.97 7.75 -17.06
C MET A 42 -2.26 8.01 -18.55
N THR A 43 -3.04 9.04 -18.89
CA THR A 43 -3.28 9.40 -20.29
C THR A 43 -2.07 10.11 -20.92
N THR A 44 -1.27 10.81 -20.12
CA THR A 44 0.04 11.35 -20.55
C THR A 44 1.07 10.25 -20.82
N ASN A 45 0.82 9.01 -20.35
CA ASN A 45 1.60 7.81 -20.62
C ASN A 45 0.91 6.82 -21.59
N GLY A 46 -0.12 7.25 -22.33
CA GLY A 46 -0.68 6.50 -23.45
C GLY A 46 -1.93 5.64 -23.18
N ALA A 47 -2.56 5.75 -22.00
CA ALA A 47 -3.91 5.21 -21.81
C ALA A 47 -4.94 6.15 -22.47
N GLY A 48 -5.90 5.61 -23.24
CA GLY A 48 -6.95 6.44 -23.85
C GLY A 48 -7.95 6.96 -22.82
N ASP A 49 -8.57 8.12 -23.07
CA ASP A 49 -9.59 8.75 -22.22
C ASP A 49 -10.79 7.84 -21.85
N ALA A 50 -11.02 6.76 -22.60
CA ALA A 50 -12.10 5.81 -22.36
C ALA A 50 -11.83 4.81 -21.21
N ASP A 51 -10.62 4.78 -20.66
CA ASP A 51 -10.16 3.81 -19.66
C ASP A 51 -9.93 4.44 -18.26
N ILE A 52 -10.44 5.64 -18.03
CA ILE A 52 -10.42 6.33 -16.72
C ILE A 52 -11.67 5.90 -15.92
N PRO A 53 -11.55 5.11 -14.84
CA PRO A 53 -12.63 4.90 -13.89
C PRO A 53 -13.27 6.22 -13.48
N ASP A 54 -14.55 6.34 -13.76
CA ASP A 54 -15.35 7.45 -13.27
C ASP A 54 -15.29 7.46 -11.74
N LEU A 55 -14.82 8.58 -11.16
CA LEU A 55 -14.78 8.82 -9.72
C LEU A 55 -16.18 8.78 -9.07
N THR A 56 -17.25 8.73 -9.87
CA THR A 56 -18.60 8.44 -9.39
C THR A 56 -18.82 6.97 -9.01
N THR A 57 -17.92 6.06 -9.41
CA THR A 57 -17.98 4.65 -9.04
C THR A 57 -17.62 4.51 -7.55
N PRO A 58 -18.53 4.00 -6.70
CA PRO A 58 -18.24 3.82 -5.29
C PRO A 58 -17.07 2.85 -5.11
N SER A 59 -16.05 3.25 -4.36
CA SER A 59 -14.91 2.40 -4.02
C SER A 59 -14.73 2.38 -2.51
N ILE A 60 -14.28 1.24 -2.01
CA ILE A 60 -13.88 1.12 -0.60
C ILE A 60 -12.57 1.85 -0.35
N GLN A 61 -11.72 2.03 -1.37
CA GLN A 61 -10.43 2.67 -1.27
C GLN A 61 -10.62 4.19 -1.34
N ARG A 62 -10.03 4.90 -0.38
CA ARG A 62 -9.91 6.36 -0.46
C ARG A 62 -8.90 6.74 -1.55
N PRO A 63 -9.09 7.85 -2.27
CA PRO A 63 -8.16 8.28 -3.30
C PRO A 63 -6.74 8.40 -2.74
N TYR A 64 -5.75 8.09 -3.56
CA TYR A 64 -4.34 8.13 -3.19
C TYR A 64 -3.48 8.46 -4.41
N TYR A 65 -2.33 9.08 -4.19
CA TYR A 65 -1.32 9.33 -5.22
C TYR A 65 -0.21 8.27 -5.14
N TRP A 66 0.32 7.86 -6.30
CA TRP A 66 1.29 6.75 -6.38
C TRP A 66 2.70 7.11 -5.93
N TYR A 67 3.06 8.40 -5.88
CA TYR A 67 4.34 8.82 -5.33
C TYR A 67 4.37 8.65 -3.80
N PRO A 68 5.52 8.32 -3.23
CA PRO A 68 5.66 8.13 -1.80
C PRO A 68 5.43 9.45 -1.04
N VAL A 69 4.99 9.30 0.19
CA VAL A 69 5.19 10.30 1.23
C VAL A 69 6.58 10.07 1.80
N GLU A 70 7.41 11.10 1.91
CA GLU A 70 8.78 10.98 2.46
C GLU A 70 8.93 11.71 3.81
N ASP A 71 8.04 12.67 4.08
CA ASP A 71 7.97 13.40 5.33
C ASP A 71 7.02 12.73 6.31
N VAL A 72 7.57 12.16 7.39
CA VAL A 72 6.82 11.47 8.45
C VAL A 72 5.92 12.41 9.27
N GLU A 73 6.12 13.72 9.20
CA GLU A 73 5.26 14.73 9.84
C GLU A 73 4.11 15.19 8.92
N SER A 74 4.12 14.78 7.65
CA SER A 74 3.08 15.13 6.69
C SER A 74 1.71 14.59 7.09
N SER A 75 0.66 15.40 6.91
CA SER A 75 -0.73 14.94 7.02
C SER A 75 -1.06 13.80 6.04
N ASN A 76 -0.30 13.67 4.95
CA ASN A 76 -0.51 12.60 3.97
C ASN A 76 -0.07 11.22 4.49
N MET A 77 0.65 11.16 5.62
CA MET A 77 1.00 9.90 6.28
C MET A 77 -0.21 9.09 6.73
N THR A 78 -1.36 9.72 6.97
CA THR A 78 -2.56 9.02 7.44
C THR A 78 -3.09 8.07 6.39
N CYS A 79 -3.46 8.60 5.22
CA CYS A 79 -4.17 7.85 4.18
C CYS A 79 -3.75 8.18 2.75
N ASN A 80 -2.58 8.84 2.55
CA ASN A 80 -2.09 9.38 1.28
C ASN A 80 -2.67 10.76 0.90
N TYR A 81 -2.15 11.31 -0.20
CA TYR A 81 -2.59 12.56 -0.82
C TYR A 81 -4.05 12.47 -1.26
N ASN A 82 -4.81 13.54 -0.99
CA ASN A 82 -6.22 13.68 -1.38
C ASN A 82 -7.12 12.50 -0.92
N ALA A 83 -6.79 11.87 0.20
CA ALA A 83 -7.55 10.74 0.76
C ALA A 83 -8.86 11.17 1.44
N ILE A 84 -9.67 11.91 0.68
CA ILE A 84 -10.97 12.40 1.05
C ILE A 84 -11.95 11.21 1.04
N SER A 85 -12.86 11.20 2.01
CA SER A 85 -13.97 10.27 1.98
C SER A 85 -14.90 10.64 0.82
N ASN A 86 -14.99 9.78 -0.19
CA ASN A 86 -15.96 9.97 -1.27
C ASN A 86 -17.33 9.44 -0.85
N ALA A 87 -18.38 10.14 -1.25
CA ALA A 87 -19.75 9.63 -1.23
C ALA A 87 -20.06 8.97 -2.58
N PRO A 88 -20.89 7.92 -2.64
CA PRO A 88 -21.62 7.31 -1.53
C PRO A 88 -20.74 6.43 -0.64
N ASP A 89 -21.20 6.26 0.60
CA ASP A 89 -20.56 5.41 1.60
C ASP A 89 -20.53 3.94 1.15
N PHE A 90 -19.34 3.43 0.88
CA PHE A 90 -19.14 2.06 0.40
C PHE A 90 -18.12 1.34 1.26
N HIS A 91 -18.52 0.22 1.85
CA HIS A 91 -17.69 -0.61 2.71
C HIS A 91 -17.60 -2.04 2.18
N ALA A 92 -16.45 -2.65 2.39
CA ALA A 92 -16.33 -4.10 2.27
C ALA A 92 -16.81 -4.76 3.57
N THR A 93 -17.85 -5.59 3.47
CA THR A 93 -18.32 -6.39 4.60
C THR A 93 -17.37 -7.56 4.84
N VAL A 94 -16.93 -7.73 6.09
CA VAL A 94 -15.99 -8.79 6.48
C VAL A 94 -16.26 -9.22 7.93
N PRO A 95 -16.35 -10.52 8.24
CA PRO A 95 -16.49 -10.94 9.63
C PRO A 95 -15.21 -10.70 10.42
N ALA A 96 -15.30 -10.51 11.73
CA ALA A 96 -14.12 -10.61 12.60
C ALA A 96 -13.45 -11.99 12.40
N GLY A 97 -12.14 -12.03 12.21
CA GLY A 97 -11.42 -13.25 11.79
C GLY A 97 -11.37 -13.47 10.27
N GLY A 98 -12.16 -12.75 9.49
CA GLY A 98 -12.19 -12.82 8.03
C GLY A 98 -10.85 -12.43 7.40
N ASN A 99 -10.64 -12.91 6.18
CA ASN A 99 -9.40 -12.69 5.43
C ASN A 99 -9.50 -11.41 4.58
N ILE A 100 -8.39 -10.68 4.51
CA ILE A 100 -8.17 -9.54 3.64
C ILE A 100 -6.88 -9.77 2.88
N THR A 101 -6.94 -9.59 1.57
CA THR A 101 -5.79 -9.57 0.67
C THR A 101 -5.72 -8.21 -0.01
N ALA A 102 -4.59 -7.52 0.15
CA ALA A 102 -4.30 -6.24 -0.52
C ALA A 102 -3.41 -6.46 -1.74
N HIS A 103 -3.88 -6.06 -2.93
CA HIS A 103 -3.17 -6.24 -4.19
C HIS A 103 -2.45 -4.95 -4.58
N TRP A 104 -1.14 -4.93 -4.34
CA TRP A 104 -0.28 -3.79 -4.64
C TRP A 104 0.19 -3.79 -6.09
N THR A 105 0.20 -2.61 -6.68
CA THR A 105 0.61 -2.39 -8.06
C THR A 105 1.56 -1.21 -8.20
N SER A 106 2.31 -1.20 -9.30
CA SER A 106 2.98 -0.02 -9.83
C SER A 106 2.45 0.24 -11.25
N PRO A 107 1.67 1.30 -11.50
CA PRO A 107 1.03 1.55 -12.80
C PRO A 107 1.99 2.05 -13.90
N GLU A 108 3.26 2.28 -13.58
CA GLU A 108 4.30 2.69 -14.52
C GLU A 108 4.59 1.54 -15.52
N GLY A 109 3.89 1.56 -16.66
CA GLY A 109 3.94 0.52 -17.70
C GLY A 109 2.65 0.35 -18.51
N GLY A 110 1.55 0.99 -18.11
CA GLY A 110 0.25 0.93 -18.78
C GLY A 110 -0.71 -0.08 -18.13
N ILE A 111 -2.03 0.18 -18.23
CA ILE A 111 -3.08 -0.64 -17.60
C ILE A 111 -3.57 -1.79 -18.51
N PHE A 112 -3.15 -1.87 -19.78
CA PHE A 112 -3.65 -2.89 -20.70
C PHE A 112 -2.65 -3.28 -21.81
N PRO A 113 -2.68 -4.54 -22.30
CA PRO A 113 -3.44 -5.69 -21.80
C PRO A 113 -2.58 -6.53 -20.83
N TYR A 114 -2.82 -6.38 -19.53
CA TYR A 114 -2.43 -7.31 -18.45
C TYR A 114 -1.07 -8.00 -18.56
N VAL A 115 0.03 -7.25 -18.47
CA VAL A 115 1.33 -7.82 -18.09
C VAL A 115 2.02 -6.94 -17.05
N GLY A 116 2.15 -7.46 -15.81
CA GLY A 116 3.19 -7.03 -14.88
C GLY A 116 2.88 -5.85 -13.95
N LEU A 117 1.60 -5.61 -13.62
CA LEU A 117 1.13 -4.61 -12.65
C LEU A 117 1.46 -4.95 -11.18
N SER A 118 2.64 -5.52 -10.94
CA SER A 118 3.10 -5.88 -9.61
C SER A 118 3.84 -4.73 -8.95
N TRP A 119 3.80 -4.70 -7.63
CA TRP A 119 4.65 -3.82 -6.83
C TRP A 119 6.14 -4.01 -7.17
N ARG A 120 6.89 -2.92 -7.32
CA ARG A 120 8.29 -2.97 -7.81
C ARG A 120 9.36 -2.93 -6.73
N HIS A 121 9.04 -2.51 -5.50
CA HIS A 121 10.01 -2.51 -4.39
C HIS A 121 10.04 -3.84 -3.66
N SER A 122 11.19 -4.19 -3.08
CA SER A 122 11.38 -5.45 -2.33
C SER A 122 12.09 -5.27 -0.99
N HIS A 123 12.38 -4.03 -0.58
CA HIS A 123 13.14 -3.73 0.63
C HIS A 123 12.33 -2.89 1.59
N GLY A 124 11.74 -3.57 2.58
CA GLY A 124 11.16 -2.93 3.75
C GLY A 124 9.87 -3.61 4.23
N PRO A 125 9.31 -3.12 5.34
CA PRO A 125 8.15 -3.75 5.97
C PRO A 125 6.83 -3.39 5.28
N MET A 126 5.88 -4.31 5.41
CA MET A 126 4.46 -4.11 5.12
C MET A 126 3.67 -4.09 6.43
N LEU A 127 2.78 -3.12 6.61
CA LEU A 127 2.02 -2.91 7.84
C LEU A 127 0.55 -2.68 7.55
N ALA A 128 -0.32 -3.19 8.41
CA ALA A 128 -1.76 -2.95 8.36
C ALA A 128 -2.28 -2.50 9.73
N TYR A 129 -3.09 -1.46 9.72
CA TYR A 129 -3.70 -0.85 10.89
C TYR A 129 -5.20 -0.72 10.70
N LEU A 130 -5.94 -0.69 11.80
CA LEU A 130 -7.35 -0.34 11.82
C LEU A 130 -7.59 0.91 12.67
N ALA A 131 -8.58 1.69 12.28
CA ALA A 131 -9.19 2.73 13.10
C ALA A 131 -10.71 2.56 13.05
N ARG A 132 -11.37 2.57 14.21
CA ARG A 132 -12.83 2.47 14.26
C ARG A 132 -13.45 3.81 13.86
N CYS A 133 -14.40 3.79 12.93
CA CYS A 133 -15.16 4.97 12.54
C CYS A 133 -16.21 5.33 13.60
N PRO A 134 -16.63 6.60 13.69
CA PRO A 134 -17.75 6.98 14.55
C PRO A 134 -19.05 6.35 14.03
N GLY A 135 -19.76 5.62 14.88
CA GLY A 135 -21.01 4.95 14.50
C GLY A 135 -20.79 3.82 13.48
N ASP A 136 -21.68 3.78 12.47
CA ASP A 136 -21.79 2.68 11.50
C ASP A 136 -21.35 3.10 10.09
N SER A 137 -20.60 4.20 9.96
CA SER A 137 -20.13 4.70 8.67
C SER A 137 -18.75 5.35 8.80
N CYS A 138 -17.95 5.23 7.74
CA CYS A 138 -16.68 5.95 7.62
C CYS A 138 -16.80 7.18 6.70
N ALA A 139 -18.00 7.46 6.20
CA ALA A 139 -18.29 8.61 5.37
C ALA A 139 -17.96 9.91 6.11
N ASN A 140 -17.25 10.80 5.42
CA ASN A 140 -16.78 12.09 5.94
C ASN A 140 -15.88 11.98 7.19
N TYR A 141 -15.46 10.78 7.59
CA TYR A 141 -14.63 10.59 8.76
C TYR A 141 -13.18 11.04 8.46
N LYS A 142 -12.66 11.94 9.29
CA LYS A 142 -11.26 12.35 9.29
C LYS A 142 -10.52 11.58 10.38
N PRO A 143 -9.65 10.61 10.01
CA PRO A 143 -9.03 9.72 10.99
C PRO A 143 -7.77 10.30 11.62
N GLU A 144 -7.94 11.41 12.34
CA GLU A 144 -6.87 12.15 13.02
C GLU A 144 -6.67 11.68 14.48
N GLY A 145 -5.47 11.86 15.00
CA GLY A 145 -5.12 11.54 16.39
C GLY A 145 -4.76 10.06 16.64
N ALA A 146 -4.58 9.72 17.92
CA ALA A 146 -4.15 8.39 18.35
C ALA A 146 -5.31 7.39 18.38
N ILE A 147 -5.68 6.90 17.19
CA ILE A 147 -6.85 6.03 16.97
C ILE A 147 -6.51 4.73 16.22
N TRP A 148 -5.30 4.64 15.67
CA TRP A 148 -4.88 3.53 14.83
C TRP A 148 -4.24 2.44 15.67
N PHE A 149 -4.59 1.20 15.42
CA PHE A 149 -3.94 0.04 16.03
C PHE A 149 -3.47 -0.94 14.96
N LYS A 150 -2.25 -1.46 15.13
CA LYS A 150 -1.67 -2.41 14.19
C LYS A 150 -2.38 -3.76 14.30
N ILE A 151 -2.68 -4.38 13.17
CA ILE A 151 -3.29 -5.71 13.08
C ILE A 151 -2.43 -6.73 12.34
N ALA A 152 -1.52 -6.28 11.48
CA ALA A 152 -0.58 -7.14 10.78
C ALA A 152 0.73 -6.40 10.49
N GLU A 153 1.83 -7.15 10.45
CA GLU A 153 3.11 -6.69 9.93
C GLU A 153 3.88 -7.85 9.31
N ALA A 154 4.64 -7.54 8.27
CA ALA A 154 5.58 -8.46 7.63
C ALA A 154 6.87 -7.68 7.34
N GLY A 155 7.94 -8.03 8.04
CA GLY A 155 9.25 -7.36 7.92
C GLY A 155 10.29 -8.23 7.20
N MET A 156 11.52 -8.17 7.69
CA MET A 156 12.59 -9.05 7.24
C MET A 156 12.30 -10.51 7.63
N ARG A 157 12.66 -11.46 6.77
CA ARG A 157 12.44 -12.89 7.00
C ARG A 157 13.25 -13.38 8.20
N PRO A 158 12.71 -14.32 9.01
CA PRO A 158 13.43 -14.87 10.15
C PRO A 158 14.78 -15.48 9.74
N GLY A 159 15.84 -15.10 10.44
CA GLY A 159 17.18 -15.64 10.22
C GLY A 159 18.00 -14.94 9.13
N GLU A 160 17.39 -14.06 8.34
CA GLU A 160 18.11 -13.21 7.39
C GLU A 160 18.98 -12.18 8.12
N LYS A 161 20.15 -11.89 7.54
CA LYS A 161 21.12 -10.93 8.09
C LYS A 161 21.53 -9.89 7.06
N ASP A 162 21.36 -10.17 5.78
CA ASP A 162 21.66 -9.24 4.71
C ASP A 162 20.38 -8.55 4.23
N MET A 163 20.14 -7.35 4.76
CA MET A 163 19.00 -6.51 4.41
C MET A 163 19.00 -6.06 2.94
N THR A 164 20.10 -6.23 2.21
CA THR A 164 20.24 -5.76 0.82
C THR A 164 19.68 -6.75 -0.21
N LEU A 165 19.45 -8.00 0.18
CA LEU A 165 18.88 -9.02 -0.71
C LEU A 165 17.40 -8.75 -0.97
N ASN A 166 16.96 -8.85 -2.24
CA ASN A 166 15.54 -8.72 -2.57
C ASN A 166 14.67 -9.74 -1.83
N SER A 167 15.20 -10.95 -1.59
CA SER A 167 14.52 -12.04 -0.86
C SER A 167 14.48 -11.83 0.65
N ALA A 168 15.23 -10.87 1.18
CA ALA A 168 15.36 -10.67 2.63
C ALA A 168 14.05 -10.27 3.29
N TRP A 169 13.12 -9.67 2.54
CA TRP A 169 11.87 -9.13 3.06
C TRP A 169 10.68 -9.91 2.54
N TRP A 170 9.65 -10.06 3.37
CA TRP A 170 8.37 -10.64 2.93
C TRP A 170 7.69 -9.83 1.82
N GLN A 171 8.03 -8.55 1.68
CA GLN A 171 7.60 -7.70 0.57
C GLN A 171 7.96 -8.29 -0.82
N SER A 172 9.00 -9.12 -0.90
CA SER A 172 9.40 -9.75 -2.16
C SER A 172 8.30 -10.64 -2.78
N GLU A 173 7.32 -11.11 -1.99
CA GLU A 173 6.27 -12.03 -2.45
C GLU A 173 5.16 -11.33 -3.23
N ILE A 174 4.93 -10.05 -2.93
CA ILE A 174 4.02 -9.21 -3.70
C ILE A 174 4.74 -8.51 -4.86
N ASN A 175 6.06 -8.64 -4.90
CA ASN A 175 6.87 -8.13 -5.99
C ASN A 175 6.83 -9.14 -7.14
N GLY A 176 6.35 -8.72 -8.30
CA GLY A 176 6.25 -9.58 -9.48
C GLY A 176 7.58 -9.73 -10.22
N TYR A 177 8.72 -9.65 -9.52
CA TYR A 177 10.00 -10.01 -10.10
C TYR A 177 9.90 -11.42 -10.65
N ALA A 178 10.35 -11.55 -11.88
CA ALA A 178 10.44 -12.83 -12.53
C ALA A 178 11.40 -13.75 -11.76
N GLY A 179 10.90 -14.93 -11.37
CA GLY A 179 11.80 -16.01 -10.99
C GLY A 179 12.64 -16.37 -12.20
N TYR A 180 13.98 -16.36 -12.08
CA TYR A 180 14.85 -16.95 -13.09
C TYR A 180 15.00 -18.44 -12.77
N ASP A 181 14.37 -19.30 -13.57
CA ASP A 181 14.37 -20.76 -13.37
C ASP A 181 15.47 -21.48 -14.18
N GLY A 182 16.33 -20.72 -14.85
CA GLY A 182 17.36 -21.25 -15.75
C GLY A 182 16.90 -21.36 -17.21
N GLU A 183 15.61 -21.18 -17.51
CA GLU A 183 15.06 -21.16 -18.87
C GLU A 183 14.58 -19.77 -19.30
N GLY A 184 14.30 -18.88 -18.35
CA GLY A 184 13.97 -17.48 -18.61
C GLY A 184 13.58 -16.72 -17.36
N TYR A 185 13.18 -15.46 -17.55
CA TYR A 185 12.52 -14.67 -16.50
C TYR A 185 11.02 -15.01 -16.51
N HIS A 186 10.53 -15.70 -15.49
CA HIS A 186 9.11 -16.07 -15.33
C HIS A 186 8.39 -15.11 -14.38
N TYR A 187 7.60 -14.21 -14.94
CA TYR A 187 6.71 -13.34 -14.18
C TYR A 187 5.49 -14.14 -13.71
N PRO A 188 5.16 -14.18 -12.40
CA PRO A 188 3.85 -14.67 -11.99
C PRO A 188 2.80 -13.76 -12.62
N ALA A 189 1.82 -14.36 -13.31
CA ALA A 189 0.78 -13.60 -14.02
C ALA A 189 0.01 -12.65 -13.08
N TYR A 190 -0.08 -13.01 -11.80
CA TYR A 190 -0.65 -12.21 -10.72
C TYR A 190 0.07 -12.55 -9.41
N PRO A 191 0.86 -11.65 -8.79
CA PRO A 191 1.31 -11.87 -7.42
C PRO A 191 0.07 -11.96 -6.51
N GLU A 192 0.05 -12.91 -5.57
CA GLU A 192 -1.14 -13.27 -4.78
C GLU A 192 -1.63 -12.17 -3.80
N GLY A 193 -0.98 -11.01 -3.77
CA GLY A 193 -1.25 -9.92 -2.85
C GLY A 193 -0.77 -10.22 -1.43
N TRP A 194 -0.85 -9.22 -0.55
CA TRP A 194 -0.50 -9.41 0.86
C TRP A 194 -1.74 -9.77 1.68
N SER A 195 -1.77 -10.98 2.22
CA SER A 195 -2.92 -11.56 2.91
C SER A 195 -2.74 -11.64 4.43
N PHE A 196 -3.79 -11.33 5.18
CA PHE A 196 -3.86 -11.52 6.64
C PHE A 196 -5.31 -11.62 7.12
N ASN A 197 -5.52 -12.04 8.38
CA ASN A 197 -6.84 -12.12 9.00
C ASN A 197 -7.10 -10.96 9.95
N LEU A 198 -8.36 -10.52 10.02
CA LEU A 198 -8.80 -9.62 11.08
C LEU A 198 -8.72 -10.28 12.46
N PRO A 199 -8.57 -9.50 13.55
CA PRO A 199 -8.64 -10.07 14.89
C PRO A 199 -9.99 -10.74 15.16
N LYS A 200 -9.98 -12.00 15.62
CA LYS A 200 -11.20 -12.82 15.79
C LYS A 200 -12.24 -12.25 16.77
N ARG A 201 -11.82 -11.42 17.72
CA ARG A 201 -12.72 -10.77 18.70
C ARG A 201 -12.92 -9.28 18.45
N LEU A 202 -12.56 -8.78 17.27
CA LEU A 202 -12.72 -7.38 16.92
C LEU A 202 -14.19 -6.98 17.04
N LYS A 203 -14.46 -5.86 17.72
CA LYS A 203 -15.81 -5.31 17.87
C LYS A 203 -16.44 -5.02 16.51
N LYS A 204 -17.66 -5.46 16.25
CA LYS A 204 -18.39 -5.15 15.01
C LYS A 204 -18.59 -3.65 14.78
N GLY A 205 -18.64 -3.20 13.53
CA GLY A 205 -18.92 -1.81 13.13
C GLY A 205 -18.08 -1.35 11.95
N ALA A 206 -18.15 -0.05 11.63
CA ALA A 206 -17.39 0.53 10.54
C ALA A 206 -15.93 0.82 10.97
N TYR A 207 -14.98 0.49 10.09
CA TYR A 207 -13.54 0.70 10.27
C TYR A 207 -12.90 1.27 9.01
N LEU A 208 -11.88 2.10 9.21
CA LEU A 208 -10.85 2.29 8.19
C LEU A 208 -9.75 1.26 8.40
N ILE A 209 -9.28 0.68 7.31
CA ILE A 209 -8.05 -0.09 7.25
C ILE A 209 -6.99 0.72 6.53
N ARG A 210 -5.82 0.89 7.16
CA ARG A 210 -4.65 1.55 6.59
C ARG A 210 -3.59 0.50 6.32
N HIS A 211 -3.26 0.30 5.05
CA HIS A 211 -2.11 -0.47 4.61
C HIS A 211 -0.95 0.46 4.34
N GLU A 212 0.26 -0.02 4.56
CA GLU A 212 1.47 0.74 4.30
C GLU A 212 2.60 -0.19 3.90
N ILE A 213 3.30 0.21 2.84
CA ILE A 213 4.64 -0.26 2.54
C ILE A 213 5.60 0.87 2.91
N ILE A 214 6.69 0.52 3.58
CA ILE A 214 7.83 1.44 3.79
C ILE A 214 8.99 0.89 2.98
N MET A 215 9.40 1.59 1.92
CA MET A 215 10.60 1.23 1.17
C MET A 215 11.83 1.88 1.83
N THR A 216 12.72 1.04 2.33
CA THR A 216 13.87 1.45 3.17
C THR A 216 15.19 1.52 2.41
N ALA A 217 15.20 1.21 1.11
CA ALA A 217 16.38 1.34 0.25
C ALA A 217 16.62 2.79 -0.23
N ALA A 218 15.68 3.71 0.01
CA ALA A 218 15.80 5.13 -0.26
C ALA A 218 16.22 5.93 0.98
N ASN A 219 16.75 7.15 0.75
CA ASN A 219 17.06 8.11 1.80
C ASN A 219 16.57 9.52 1.38
N PRO A 220 15.48 10.04 1.97
CA PRO A 220 14.68 9.47 3.06
C PRO A 220 13.93 8.19 2.66
N ALA A 221 13.46 7.42 3.65
CA ALA A 221 12.61 6.27 3.40
C ALA A 221 11.29 6.71 2.73
N GLN A 222 10.74 5.84 1.89
CA GLN A 222 9.54 6.11 1.09
C GLN A 222 8.32 5.39 1.66
N PHE A 223 7.27 6.12 2.00
CA PHE A 223 6.07 5.59 2.64
C PHE A 223 4.89 5.60 1.66
N TYR A 224 4.16 4.49 1.59
CA TYR A 224 3.00 4.34 0.70
C TYR A 224 1.72 4.03 1.48
N PRO A 225 1.19 4.95 2.29
CA PRO A 225 -0.06 4.72 3.01
C PRO A 225 -1.24 4.60 2.03
N ASN A 226 -2.18 3.70 2.30
CA ASN A 226 -3.38 3.46 1.51
C ASN A 226 -4.54 3.11 2.47
N CYS A 227 -5.70 3.75 2.33
CA CYS A 227 -6.83 3.54 3.25
C CYS A 227 -8.07 3.00 2.53
N ALA A 228 -8.71 2.00 3.12
CA ALA A 228 -10.01 1.49 2.67
C ALA A 228 -11.05 1.42 3.79
N GLN A 229 -12.32 1.28 3.44
CA GLN A 229 -13.45 1.23 4.36
C GLN A 229 -14.00 -0.19 4.51
N LEU A 230 -14.14 -0.66 5.75
CA LEU A 230 -14.65 -1.97 6.11
C LEU A 230 -15.91 -1.86 6.98
N MET A 231 -16.81 -2.82 6.80
CA MET A 231 -17.92 -3.08 7.71
C MET A 231 -17.65 -4.43 8.40
N VAL A 232 -17.15 -4.38 9.63
CA VAL A 232 -16.82 -5.58 10.41
C VAL A 232 -18.07 -6.16 11.04
N THR A 233 -18.33 -7.44 10.83
CA THR A 233 -19.48 -8.18 11.38
C THR A 233 -19.06 -9.25 12.41
N GLY A 234 -20.05 -9.89 13.05
CA GLY A 234 -19.84 -10.94 14.05
C GLY A 234 -20.05 -10.46 15.49
N GLU A 235 -19.77 -11.36 16.44
CA GLU A 235 -20.07 -11.19 17.87
C GLU A 235 -18.86 -10.73 18.70
N GLY A 236 -17.77 -10.31 18.05
CA GLY A 236 -16.62 -9.72 18.74
C GLY A 236 -17.01 -8.45 19.49
N ASP A 237 -16.36 -8.22 20.64
CA ASP A 237 -16.65 -7.10 21.55
C ASP A 237 -15.40 -6.30 21.93
N LYS A 238 -14.22 -6.66 21.41
CA LYS A 238 -12.94 -6.08 21.84
C LYS A 238 -12.46 -4.96 20.94
N LEU A 239 -11.92 -3.95 21.59
CA LEU A 239 -11.07 -2.92 21.02
C LEU A 239 -9.72 -2.94 21.77
N PRO A 240 -8.62 -2.56 21.14
CA PRO A 240 -7.35 -2.39 21.83
C PRO A 240 -7.43 -1.29 22.90
N ALA A 241 -6.55 -1.39 23.90
CA ALA A 241 -6.43 -0.37 24.93
C ALA A 241 -5.85 0.93 24.34
N ALA A 242 -6.11 2.07 24.97
CA ALA A 242 -5.72 3.38 24.43
C ALA A 242 -4.19 3.53 24.27
N GLU A 243 -3.42 2.81 25.09
CA GLU A 243 -1.95 2.90 25.16
C GLU A 243 -1.25 2.27 23.95
N VAL A 244 -1.95 1.42 23.20
CA VAL A 244 -1.42 0.83 21.96
C VAL A 244 -1.92 1.53 20.70
N LEU A 245 -2.72 2.60 20.86
CA LEU A 245 -3.18 3.42 19.74
C LEU A 245 -2.11 4.43 19.35
N VAL A 246 -1.95 4.62 18.05
CA VAL A 246 -0.97 5.54 17.47
C VAL A 246 -1.65 6.52 16.52
N ALA A 247 -0.98 7.64 16.24
CA ALA A 247 -1.43 8.66 15.32
C ALA A 247 -0.59 8.63 14.03
N PHE A 248 -1.21 8.95 12.89
CA PHE A 248 -0.50 9.23 11.66
C PHE A 248 -0.92 10.62 11.18
N PRO A 249 0.00 11.60 11.06
CA PRO A 249 1.40 11.56 11.52
C PRO A 249 1.54 11.42 13.05
N GLY A 250 2.72 11.02 13.53
CA GLY A 250 3.07 10.94 14.96
C GLY A 250 3.63 9.59 15.44
N ALA A 251 3.22 8.47 14.84
CA ALA A 251 3.74 7.14 15.15
C ALA A 251 5.21 6.98 14.75
N TYR A 252 5.59 7.62 13.64
CA TYR A 252 6.95 7.63 13.13
C TYR A 252 7.61 8.95 13.48
N LYS A 253 8.92 8.88 13.75
CA LYS A 253 9.74 10.04 14.05
C LYS A 253 10.99 9.96 13.21
N ALA A 254 11.35 11.05 12.54
CA ALA A 254 12.67 11.20 11.98
C ALA A 254 13.66 11.33 13.16
N SER A 255 14.58 10.39 13.31
CA SER A 255 15.78 10.66 14.08
C SER A 255 16.65 11.59 13.25
N GLY A 256 17.04 12.74 13.79
CA GLY A 256 17.96 13.67 13.12
C GLY A 256 19.20 12.94 12.58
N LYS A 257 19.72 13.39 11.44
CA LYS A 257 20.94 12.87 10.83
C LYS A 257 22.14 13.00 11.77
#